data_AF-B0JIN4-F1
#
_entry.id   AF-B0JIN4-F1
#
_cell.length_a   1.000
_cell.length_b   1.000
_cell.length_c   1.000
_cell.angle_alpha   90.00
_cell.angle_beta   90.00
_cell.angle_gamma   90.00
#
_symmetry.space_group_name_H-M   'P 1'
#
loop_
_entity.id
_entity.type
_entity.pdbx_description
1 polymer ?
#
loop_
_entity_poly.entity_id
_entity_poly.type
_entity_poly.pdbx_seq_one_letter_code
_entity_poly.pdbx_strand_id
1 'polypeptide(L)' 'MKTTNYNVMGSAFFDYASPTSTDEMGIFNLTVTSVGPGWIYNLILEKGVFAAVPEPSAILGILAVAGVGAFARRKS' A
#
# COMPACT_ATOMS: atom_id res chain seq x y z
N MET A 1 17.50 -34.86 5.84
CA MET A 1 16.17 -34.31 6.20
C MET A 1 15.82 -33.27 5.15
N LYS A 2 14.69 -33.41 4.44
CA LYS A 2 14.33 -32.50 3.34
C LYS A 2 13.50 -31.35 3.89
N THR A 3 14.00 -30.13 3.74
CA THR A 3 13.29 -28.90 4.10
C THR A 3 12.57 -28.38 2.86
N THR A 4 11.30 -27.98 3.00
CA THR A 4 10.53 -27.35 1.91
C THR A 4 9.96 -26.03 2.41
N ASN A 5 10.12 -24.96 1.61
CA ASN A 5 9.59 -23.64 1.91
C ASN A 5 8.42 -23.33 0.96
N TYR A 6 7.31 -22.88 1.52
CA TYR A 6 6.17 -22.34 0.80
C TYR A 6 6.05 -20.86 1.14
N ASN A 7 5.79 -20.03 0.14
CA ASN A 7 5.60 -18.60 0.31
C ASN A 7 4.25 -18.21 -0.30
N VAL A 8 3.37 -17.66 0.51
CA VAL A 8 2.05 -17.18 0.08
C VAL A 8 1.96 -15.71 0.41
N MET A 9 1.71 -14.88 -0.61
CA MET A 9 1.60 -13.44 -0.46
C MET A 9 0.29 -12.97 -1.06
N GLY A 10 -0.29 -11.92 -0.49
CA GLY A 10 -1.51 -11.31 -1.00
C GLY A 10 -1.87 -10.02 -0.29
N SER A 11 -3.00 -9.44 -0.70
CA SER A 11 -3.56 -8.25 -0.05
C SER A 11 -4.35 -8.62 1.20
N ALA A 12 -4.31 -7.76 2.21
CA ALA A 12 -5.13 -7.84 3.41
C ALA A 12 -5.85 -6.49 3.65
N PHE A 13 -7.05 -6.55 4.22
CA PHE A 13 -7.75 -5.37 4.75
C PHE A 13 -7.57 -5.33 6.26
N PHE A 14 -7.08 -4.20 6.75
CA PHE A 14 -6.91 -3.90 8.17
C PHE A 14 -8.09 -3.04 8.60
N ASP A 15 -9.09 -3.72 9.17
CA ASP A 15 -10.26 -3.10 9.78
C ASP A 15 -9.85 -2.39 11.07
N TYR A 16 -10.25 -1.12 11.20
CA TYR A 16 -10.13 -0.40 12.45
C TYR A 16 -11.46 -0.40 13.19
N ALA A 17 -11.46 -0.90 14.43
CA ALA A 17 -12.64 -0.96 15.29
C ALA A 17 -13.29 0.40 15.61
N SER A 18 -12.67 1.53 15.26
CA SER A 18 -13.24 2.86 15.49
C SER A 18 -14.04 3.33 14.26
N PRO A 19 -15.26 3.87 14.44
CA PRO A 19 -16.08 4.39 13.34
C PRO A 19 -15.49 5.64 12.66
N THR A 20 -14.39 6.20 13.20
CA THR A 20 -13.72 7.40 12.68
C THR A 20 -12.46 7.11 11.89
N SER A 21 -12.05 5.85 11.78
CA SER A 21 -10.86 5.41 11.04
C SER A 21 -11.27 4.72 9.75
N THR A 22 -10.49 4.94 8.70
CA THR A 22 -10.67 4.27 7.41
C THR A 22 -9.92 2.94 7.41
N ASP A 23 -10.56 1.88 6.92
CA ASP A 23 -9.89 0.60 6.67
C ASP A 23 -8.65 0.83 5.81
N GLU A 24 -7.54 0.21 6.23
CA GLU A 24 -6.28 0.28 5.48
C GLU A 24 -6.11 -1.00 4.68
N MET A 25 -5.79 -0.85 3.40
CA MET A 25 -5.24 -1.97 2.66
C MET A 25 -3.78 -2.19 3.06
N GLY A 26 -3.34 -3.44 3.08
CA GLY A 26 -1.94 -3.78 3.19
C GLY A 26 -1.65 -5.13 2.55
N ILE A 27 -0.54 -5.73 2.94
CA ILE A 27 -0.02 -6.98 2.39
C ILE A 27 0.16 -7.97 3.53
N PHE A 28 -0.15 -9.23 3.27
CA PHE A 28 0.27 -10.34 4.11
C PHE A 28 1.32 -11.19 3.39
N ASN A 29 2.27 -11.70 4.16
CA ASN A 29 3.22 -12.70 3.71
C ASN A 29 3.26 -13.86 4.70
N LEU A 30 2.92 -15.05 4.23
CA LEU A 30 2.96 -16.30 4.98
C LEU A 30 4.09 -17.18 4.44
N THR A 31 5.12 -17.36 5.26
CA THR A 31 6.17 -18.34 5.02
C THR A 31 5.87 -19.60 5.82
N VAL A 32 5.83 -20.74 5.12
CA VAL A 32 5.67 -22.06 5.75
C VAL A 32 6.90 -22.89 5.45
N THR A 33 7.61 -23.32 6.49
CA THR A 33 8.78 -24.18 6.37
C THR A 33 8.48 -25.56 6.96
N SER A 34 8.46 -26.58 6.11
CA SER A 34 8.39 -27.98 6.52
C SER A 34 9.78 -28.47 6.91
N VAL A 35 9.93 -28.97 8.15
CA VAL A 35 11.18 -29.51 8.70
C VAL A 35 10.89 -30.90 9.28
N GLY A 36 11.09 -31.94 8.47
CA GLY A 36 10.78 -33.32 8.85
C GLY A 36 9.28 -33.50 9.16
N PRO A 37 8.90 -34.01 10.35
CA PRO A 37 7.48 -34.11 10.73
C PRO A 37 6.88 -32.77 11.18
N GLY A 38 7.70 -31.74 11.38
CA GLY A 38 7.28 -30.44 11.90
C GLY A 38 7.01 -29.39 10.81
N TRP A 39 6.25 -28.37 11.19
CA TRP A 39 5.93 -27.22 10.36
C TRP A 39 6.14 -25.94 11.15
N ILE A 40 6.83 -24.98 10.54
CA ILE A 40 7.05 -23.63 11.09
C ILE A 40 6.27 -22.66 10.22
N TYR A 41 5.45 -21.82 10.85
CA TYR A 41 4.63 -20.81 10.19
C TYR A 41 5.08 -19.43 10.64
N ASN A 42 5.38 -18.55 9.70
CA ASN A 42 5.70 -17.16 9.96
C ASN A 42 4.74 -16.27 9.15
N LEU A 43 3.93 -15.47 9.84
CA LEU A 43 3.02 -14.51 9.24
C LEU A 43 3.53 -13.10 9.50
N ILE A 44 3.77 -12.36 8.42
CA ILE A 44 4.09 -10.95 8.45
C ILE A 44 2.91 -10.18 7.86
N LEU A 45 2.47 -9.16 8.58
CA LEU A 45 1.42 -8.24 8.17
C LEU A 45 2.02 -6.84 8.06
N GLU A 46 1.92 -6.25 6.88
CA GLU A 46 2.41 -4.90 6.62
C GLU A 46 1.25 -4.03 6.13
N LYS A 47 0.91 -3.01 6.92
CA LYS A 47 -0.08 -2.02 6.53
C LYS A 47 0.51 -1.10 5.46
N GLY A 48 -0.22 -0.90 4.37
CA GLY A 48 0.18 -0.03 3.29
C GLY A 48 -0.50 1.33 3.42
N VAL A 49 0.28 2.41 3.49
CA VAL A 49 -0.25 3.73 3.15
C VAL A 49 -0.25 3.80 1.62
N PHE A 50 -1.30 3.30 0.99
CA PHE A 50 -1.50 3.53 -0.43
C PHE A 50 -1.76 5.03 -0.60
N ALA A 51 -0.72 5.77 -1.02
CA ALA A 51 -0.87 7.17 -1.37
C ALA A 51 -2.00 7.25 -2.40
N ALA A 52 -3.09 7.96 -2.05
CA ALA A 52 -4.20 8.17 -2.94
C ALA A 52 -3.66 8.79 -4.23
N VAL A 53 -3.70 8.05 -5.33
CA VAL A 53 -3.33 8.58 -6.64
C VAL A 53 -4.32 9.72 -6.92
N PRO A 54 -3.87 10.97 -7.04
CA PRO A 54 -4.79 12.08 -7.24
C PRO A 54 -5.60 11.82 -8.51
N GLU A 55 -6.92 12.00 -8.42
CA GLU A 55 -7.77 11.87 -9.59
C GLU A 55 -7.29 12.83 -10.70
N PRO A 56 -7.41 12.46 -11.98
CA PRO A 56 -6.92 13.28 -13.10
C PRO A 56 -7.40 14.75 -13.05
N SER A 57 -8.60 15.00 -12.53
CA SER A 57 -9.17 16.33 -12.32
C SER A 57 -8.36 17.18 -11.32
N ALA A 58 -7.86 16.58 -10.24
CA ALA A 58 -7.03 17.26 -9.25
C ALA A 58 -5.68 17.68 -9.84
N ILE A 59 -5.11 16.85 -10.72
CA ILE A 59 -3.90 17.17 -11.49
C ILE A 59 -4.16 18.34 -12.43
N LEU A 60 -5.28 18.33 -13.16
CA LEU A 60 -5.68 19.43 -14.04
C LEU A 60 -5.89 20.74 -13.28
N GLY A 61 -6.49 20.69 -12.08
CA GLY A 61 -6.64 21.85 -11.21
C GLY A 61 -5.30 22.46 -10.80
N ILE A 62 -4.32 21.63 -10.42
CA ILE A 62 -2.96 22.07 -10.07
C ILE A 62 -2.25 22.66 -11.28
N LEU A 63 -2.35 22.03 -12.46
CA LEU A 63 -1.74 22.53 -13.69
C LEU A 63 -2.34 23.86 -14.15
N ALA A 64 -3.65 24.05 -13.98
CA ALA A 64 -4.30 25.32 -14.27
C ALA A 64 -3.76 26.44 -13.37
N VAL A 65 -3.62 26.19 -12.06
CA VAL A 65 -3.05 27.17 -11.11
C VAL A 65 -1.57 27.44 -11.40
N ALA A 66 -0.79 26.40 -11.67
CA ALA A 66 0.64 26.54 -12.02
C ALA A 66 0.84 27.30 -13.34
N GLY A 67 0.00 27.05 -14.35
CA GLY A 67 0.01 27.77 -15.63
C GLY A 67 -0.32 29.24 -15.48
N VAL A 68 -1.32 29.60 -14.65
CA VAL A 68 -1.67 30.98 -14.34
C VAL A 68 -0.53 31.70 -13.61
N GLY A 69 0.12 31.03 -12.64
CA GLY A 69 1.27 31.59 -11.91
C GLY A 69 2.53 31.77 -12.78
N ALA A 70 2.79 30.83 -13.71
CA ALA A 70 3.94 30.89 -14.61
C ALA A 70 3.79 31.98 -15.70
N PHE A 71 2.57 32.28 -16.15
CA PHE A 71 2.32 33.31 -17.17
C PHE A 71 2.22 34.73 -16.61
N ALA A 72 1.92 34.88 -15.31
CA ALA A 72 1.89 36.19 -14.65
C ALA A 72 3.28 36.84 -14.51
N ARG A 73 4.38 36.06 -14.62
CA ARG A 73 5.77 36.56 -14.55
C ARG A 73 6.30 37.04 -15.91
N ARG A 74 5.48 37.74 -16.69
CA ARG A 74 5.91 38.42 -17.93
C ARG A 74 5.26 39.80 -18.06
N LYS A 75 5.40 40.61 -17.00
CA LYS A 75 5.39 42.08 -17.11
C LYS A 75 6.49 42.62 -16.20
N SER A 76 7.66 42.84 -16.79
CA SER A 76 8.67 43.80 -16.32
C SER A 76 8.65 44.99 -17.25
#